data_AF-A0A7W7RR60-F1
#
_entry.id   AF-A0A7W7RR60-F1
#
_cell.length_a   1.000
_cell.length_b   1.000
_cell.length_c   1.000
_cell.angle_alpha   90.00
_cell.angle_beta   90.00
_cell.angle_gamma   90.00
#
_symmetry.space_group_name_H-M   'P 1'
#
loop_
_entity.id
_entity.type
_entity.pdbx_description
1 polymer ?
#
loop_
_entity_poly.entity_id
_entity_poly.type
_entity_poly.pdbx_seq_one_letter_code
_entity_poly.pdbx_strand_id
1 'polypeptide(L)'
;MSPRSSVAPVVASGTASVVKLLVATLAFTGAYVGVEASHNASVQAAPASVTTRTTQTRTTQTRTTPARIVRAQTVGTRAVSLPTESKSESSTAARAAVAGAITVAPLAGSRPCEKTYLVQSVIDNPRPESAVSYGWRLQRWSPATRNWRTYMITNSGFAGRSRSAKWQPSVIDNPGWYRAELSVSGGARLHSGKFLVSC
;
A
#
# COMPACT_ATOMS: atom_id res chain seq x y z
N MET A 1 -26.25 52.78 -33.16
CA MET A 1 -24.97 52.42 -33.82
C MET A 1 -24.14 51.66 -32.81
N SER A 2 -23.92 50.36 -33.01
CA SER A 2 -23.15 49.50 -32.11
C SER A 2 -22.04 48.81 -32.92
N PRO A 3 -20.78 48.80 -32.46
CA PRO A 3 -19.69 48.19 -33.20
C PRO A 3 -19.69 46.66 -33.05
N ARG A 4 -19.48 45.97 -34.17
CA ARG A 4 -19.28 44.51 -34.24
C ARG A 4 -17.82 44.18 -33.90
N SER A 5 -17.62 43.31 -32.92
CA SER A 5 -16.29 42.81 -32.56
C SER A 5 -15.87 41.69 -33.51
N SER A 6 -14.74 41.87 -34.20
CA SER A 6 -14.11 40.86 -35.06
C SER A 6 -13.19 39.98 -34.23
N VAL A 7 -13.33 38.66 -34.36
CA VAL A 7 -12.42 37.67 -33.75
C VAL A 7 -11.55 37.10 -34.87
N ALA A 8 -10.23 37.28 -34.76
CA ALA A 8 -9.26 36.67 -35.66
C ALA A 8 -8.87 35.27 -35.17
N PRO A 9 -8.82 34.24 -36.04
CA PRO A 9 -8.30 32.93 -35.66
C PRO A 9 -6.77 32.95 -35.66
N VAL A 10 -6.16 32.66 -34.51
CA VAL A 10 -4.73 32.37 -34.41
C VAL A 10 -4.51 30.89 -34.68
N VAL A 11 -4.03 30.57 -35.88
CA VAL A 11 -3.54 29.23 -36.25
C VAL A 11 -2.06 29.19 -35.92
N ALA A 12 -1.69 28.56 -34.80
CA ALA A 12 -0.30 28.28 -34.46
C ALA A 12 0.11 26.93 -35.07
N SER A 13 0.80 26.98 -36.21
CA SER A 13 1.47 25.84 -36.82
C SER A 13 2.72 25.46 -36.02
N GLY A 14 2.72 24.28 -35.39
CA GLY A 14 3.84 23.78 -34.58
C GLY A 14 4.37 22.44 -35.05
N THR A 15 4.92 22.37 -36.27
CA THR A 15 5.53 21.15 -36.85
C THR A 15 6.97 20.89 -36.38
N ALA A 16 7.51 21.66 -35.43
CA ALA A 16 8.92 21.58 -35.03
C ALA A 16 9.27 20.51 -33.96
N SER A 17 8.30 19.77 -33.41
CA SER A 17 8.54 18.87 -32.26
C SER A 17 8.75 17.39 -32.60
N VAL A 18 8.65 16.99 -33.87
CA VAL A 18 8.66 15.54 -34.24
C VAL A 18 10.08 14.96 -34.26
N VAL A 19 11.12 15.75 -34.57
CA VAL A 19 12.50 15.23 -34.71
C VAL A 19 13.12 14.83 -33.36
N LYS A 20 12.76 15.48 -32.25
CA LYS A 20 13.28 15.12 -30.91
C LYS A 20 12.71 13.81 -30.37
N LEU A 21 11.55 13.35 -30.85
CA LEU A 21 10.95 12.09 -30.44
C LEU A 21 11.65 10.87 -31.07
N LEU A 22 12.21 11.00 -32.27
CA LEU A 22 12.91 9.92 -32.97
C LEU A 22 14.28 9.56 -32.38
N VAL A 23 14.98 10.52 -31.77
CA VAL A 23 16.29 10.28 -31.13
C VAL A 23 16.14 9.56 -29.77
N ALA A 24 15.04 9.77 -29.05
CA ALA A 24 14.82 9.15 -27.74
C ALA A 24 14.47 7.65 -27.82
N THR A 25 13.81 7.19 -28.89
CA THR A 25 13.46 5.77 -29.07
C THR A 25 14.64 4.91 -29.50
N LEU A 26 15.63 5.46 -30.20
CA LEU A 26 16.78 4.68 -30.69
C LEU A 26 17.80 4.31 -29.59
N ALA A 27 17.80 5.02 -28.45
CA ALA A 27 18.74 4.75 -27.35
C ALA A 27 18.32 3.58 -26.44
N PHE A 28 17.11 3.02 -26.59
CA PHE A 28 16.59 1.97 -25.70
C PHE A 28 16.70 0.54 -26.26
N THR A 29 17.18 0.36 -27.49
CA THR A 29 17.27 -0.97 -28.15
C THR A 29 18.70 -1.55 -28.17
N GLY A 30 19.66 -0.92 -27.48
CA GLY A 30 21.07 -1.35 -27.45
C GLY A 30 21.47 -2.24 -26.27
N ALA A 31 20.56 -2.56 -25.34
CA ALA A 31 20.91 -3.22 -24.07
C ALA A 31 20.55 -4.72 -23.99
N TYR A 32 20.10 -5.34 -25.09
CA TYR A 32 19.64 -6.75 -25.06
C TYR A 32 20.42 -7.71 -25.95
N VAL A 33 21.57 -7.29 -26.49
CA VAL A 33 22.45 -8.18 -27.25
C VAL A 33 23.90 -7.90 -26.86
N GLY A 34 24.46 -8.75 -25.99
CA GLY A 34 25.92 -8.90 -25.85
C GLY A 34 26.48 -8.76 -24.44
N VAL A 35 26.47 -9.85 -23.67
CA VAL A 35 27.63 -10.29 -22.85
C VAL A 35 27.57 -11.82 -22.74
N GLU A 36 27.94 -12.50 -23.82
CA GLU A 36 28.32 -13.91 -23.85
C GLU A 36 29.72 -13.94 -24.48
N ALA A 37 30.76 -13.70 -23.69
CA ALA A 37 32.14 -14.10 -23.99
C ALA A 37 33.08 -13.75 -22.82
N SER A 38 33.92 -14.74 -22.48
CA SER A 38 35.24 -14.60 -21.87
C SER A 38 35.32 -14.44 -20.34
N HIS A 39 35.53 -15.55 -19.63
CA HIS A 39 36.90 -16.02 -19.35
C HIS A 39 36.89 -17.38 -18.64
N ASN A 40 37.36 -18.41 -19.35
CA ASN A 40 37.99 -19.59 -18.78
C ASN A 40 39.47 -19.28 -18.48
N ALA A 41 40.06 -20.09 -17.56
CA ALA A 41 41.44 -20.11 -17.05
C ALA A 41 41.64 -19.22 -15.79
N SER A 42 42.18 -19.68 -14.66
CA SER A 42 42.91 -20.91 -14.32
C SER A 42 43.24 -20.94 -12.82
N VAL A 43 43.30 -22.16 -12.24
CA VAL A 43 44.29 -22.61 -11.23
C VAL A 43 44.10 -22.18 -9.75
N GLN A 44 43.61 -23.16 -8.97
CA GLN A 44 44.28 -23.76 -7.79
C GLN A 44 44.44 -22.96 -6.48
N ALA A 45 43.75 -23.42 -5.42
CA ALA A 45 44.34 -24.15 -4.29
C ALA A 45 43.33 -24.26 -3.13
N ALA A 46 43.13 -25.49 -2.64
CA ALA A 46 42.59 -25.74 -1.31
C ALA A 46 43.59 -25.26 -0.24
N PRO A 47 43.12 -24.83 0.94
CA PRO A 47 43.08 -25.79 2.03
C PRO A 47 41.81 -25.71 2.89
N ALA A 48 41.58 -26.83 3.57
CA ALA A 48 40.54 -27.06 4.55
C ALA A 48 40.58 -26.04 5.69
N SER A 49 39.40 -25.55 6.07
CA SER A 49 39.14 -25.15 7.45
C SER A 49 37.72 -25.56 7.80
N VAL A 50 37.67 -26.66 8.55
CA VAL A 50 36.51 -27.20 9.23
C VAL A 50 36.09 -26.19 10.30
N THR A 51 34.93 -25.58 10.14
CA THR A 51 34.22 -24.91 11.24
C THR A 51 32.84 -25.52 11.35
N THR A 52 32.73 -26.49 12.25
CA THR A 52 31.50 -27.01 12.83
C THR A 52 30.64 -25.86 13.38
N ARG A 53 29.51 -25.58 12.73
CA ARG A 53 28.45 -24.74 13.30
C ARG A 53 27.32 -25.66 13.76
N THR A 54 27.32 -25.89 15.07
CA THR A 54 26.37 -26.71 15.83
C THR A 54 24.93 -26.24 15.65
N THR A 55 24.08 -27.19 15.26
CA THR A 55 22.62 -27.14 15.30
C THR A 55 22.16 -26.98 16.75
N GLN A 56 21.44 -25.89 17.08
CA GLN A 56 20.77 -25.78 18.37
C GLN A 56 19.26 -25.81 18.19
N THR A 57 18.71 -27.02 18.26
CA THR A 57 17.27 -27.30 18.36
C THR A 57 16.82 -26.92 19.77
N ARG A 58 16.10 -25.81 19.90
CA ARG A 58 15.49 -25.40 21.17
C ARG A 58 14.08 -25.99 21.29
N THR A 59 14.01 -27.16 21.92
CA THR A 59 12.76 -27.83 22.32
C THR A 59 12.42 -27.40 23.75
N THR A 60 11.41 -26.56 23.96
CA THR A 60 10.88 -26.28 25.31
C THR A 60 9.62 -27.10 25.56
N GLN A 61 9.87 -28.31 26.05
CA GLN A 61 9.23 -29.04 27.14
C GLN A 61 7.81 -28.64 27.59
N THR A 62 6.87 -29.54 27.31
CA THR A 62 5.55 -29.71 27.93
C THR A 62 5.68 -30.02 29.43
N ARG A 63 4.91 -29.34 30.28
CA ARG A 63 4.69 -29.75 31.68
C ARG A 63 3.19 -29.87 31.96
N THR A 64 2.74 -31.11 32.01
CA THR A 64 1.41 -31.55 32.43
C THR A 64 1.53 -32.22 33.80
N THR A 65 0.77 -31.79 34.81
CA THR A 65 0.44 -32.59 36.03
C THR A 65 -0.69 -31.90 36.83
N PRO A 66 -1.42 -32.60 37.73
CA PRO A 66 -2.67 -33.27 37.44
C PRO A 66 -3.88 -32.71 38.22
N ALA A 67 -5.05 -33.26 37.91
CA ALA A 67 -6.33 -33.00 38.54
C ALA A 67 -6.34 -33.19 40.07
N ARG A 68 -7.05 -32.28 40.77
CA ARG A 68 -7.62 -32.52 42.10
C ARG A 68 -9.11 -32.23 42.05
N ILE A 69 -9.92 -33.26 42.24
CA ILE A 69 -11.37 -33.20 42.43
C ILE A 69 -11.64 -33.13 43.93
N VAL A 70 -12.41 -32.13 44.41
CA VAL A 70 -13.33 -32.28 45.57
C VAL A 70 -14.55 -31.35 45.43
N ARG A 71 -15.71 -32.01 45.26
CA ARG A 71 -17.12 -31.75 45.65
C ARG A 71 -17.64 -30.34 46.06
N ALA A 72 -18.71 -29.97 45.33
CA ALA A 72 -20.14 -29.91 45.72
C ALA A 72 -20.75 -28.76 46.56
N GLN A 73 -21.87 -28.29 46.02
CA GLN A 73 -23.06 -27.62 46.60
C GLN A 73 -22.96 -26.12 46.91
N THR A 74 -23.73 -25.31 46.15
CA THR A 74 -24.90 -24.60 46.70
C THR A 74 -25.87 -24.27 45.57
N VAL A 75 -27.14 -24.68 45.75
CA VAL A 75 -28.27 -24.26 44.93
C VAL A 75 -28.55 -22.80 45.24
N GLY A 76 -28.44 -21.95 44.23
CA GLY A 76 -28.81 -20.54 44.30
C GLY A 76 -29.39 -20.13 42.96
N THR A 77 -30.72 -20.08 42.88
CA THR A 77 -31.47 -19.53 41.75
C THR A 77 -31.19 -18.04 41.66
N ARG A 78 -30.12 -17.66 40.94
CA ARG A 78 -29.78 -16.27 40.65
C ARG A 78 -30.15 -16.01 39.21
N ALA A 79 -31.10 -15.11 39.00
CA ALA A 79 -31.48 -14.61 37.68
C ALA A 79 -30.21 -14.17 36.95
N VAL A 80 -29.85 -14.90 35.90
CA VAL A 80 -28.75 -14.55 35.01
C VAL A 80 -29.27 -13.46 34.09
N SER A 81 -29.04 -12.21 34.46
CA SER A 81 -29.09 -11.11 33.52
C SER A 81 -27.98 -11.34 32.49
N LEU A 82 -28.37 -11.75 31.28
CA LEU A 82 -27.51 -11.77 30.12
C LEU A 82 -26.86 -10.38 29.97
N PRO A 83 -25.52 -10.26 29.96
CA PRO A 83 -24.92 -9.04 29.47
C PRO A 83 -25.18 -9.00 27.96
N THR A 84 -26.04 -8.09 27.54
CA THR A 84 -26.08 -7.64 26.16
C THR A 84 -24.69 -7.07 25.87
N GLU A 85 -23.84 -7.88 25.25
CA GLU A 85 -22.56 -7.48 24.67
C GLU A 85 -22.89 -6.55 23.51
N SER A 86 -23.17 -5.29 23.84
CA SER A 86 -23.18 -4.18 22.90
C SER A 86 -21.76 -4.07 22.37
N LYS A 87 -21.49 -4.79 21.29
CA LYS A 87 -20.34 -4.59 20.43
C LYS A 87 -20.43 -3.15 19.95
N SER A 88 -19.80 -2.24 20.69
CA SER A 88 -19.60 -0.86 20.30
C SER A 88 -18.83 -0.90 18.98
N GLU A 89 -19.57 -0.75 17.89
CA GLU A 89 -19.04 -0.32 16.62
C GLU A 89 -18.32 0.99 16.89
N SER A 90 -17.01 0.86 17.10
CA SER A 90 -16.13 1.99 17.29
C SER A 90 -16.12 2.75 15.98
N SER A 91 -17.02 3.73 15.88
CA SER A 91 -16.81 4.93 15.08
C SER A 91 -15.50 5.53 15.57
N THR A 92 -14.41 5.02 15.00
CA THR A 92 -13.05 5.37 15.37
C THR A 92 -12.84 6.76 14.81
N ALA A 93 -12.86 7.77 15.68
CA ALA A 93 -12.48 9.12 15.33
C ALA A 93 -11.19 9.07 14.49
N ALA A 94 -11.21 9.73 13.32
CA ALA A 94 -10.15 9.63 12.32
C ALA A 94 -8.80 9.95 12.97
N ARG A 95 -7.98 8.92 13.18
CA ARG A 95 -6.66 9.07 13.78
C ARG A 95 -5.80 10.00 12.91
N ALA A 96 -5.10 10.94 13.56
CA ALA A 96 -4.23 11.88 12.85
C ALA A 96 -3.23 11.13 11.95
N ALA A 97 -2.91 11.70 10.78
CA ALA A 97 -1.94 11.13 9.87
C ALA A 97 -0.53 11.16 10.51
N VAL A 98 0.24 10.09 10.34
CA VAL A 98 1.60 9.95 10.85
C VAL A 98 2.55 9.72 9.67
N ALA A 99 3.74 10.31 9.73
CA ALA A 99 4.76 10.10 8.70
C ALA A 99 5.15 8.63 8.63
N GLY A 100 5.27 8.10 7.40
CA GLY A 100 5.62 6.70 7.19
C GLY A 100 4.52 5.68 7.50
N ALA A 101 3.32 6.11 7.91
CA ALA A 101 2.17 5.23 8.15
C ALA A 101 0.96 5.64 7.31
N ILE A 102 0.23 4.65 6.79
CA ILE A 102 -1.04 4.88 6.10
C ILE A 102 -2.18 4.60 7.08
N THR A 103 -3.02 5.60 7.34
CA THR A 103 -4.28 5.42 8.05
C THR A 103 -5.44 5.34 7.05
N VAL A 104 -6.40 4.47 7.36
CA VAL A 104 -7.61 4.26 6.57
C VAL A 104 -8.79 4.38 7.51
N ALA A 105 -9.72 5.29 7.20
CA ALA A 105 -10.96 5.47 7.95
C ALA A 105 -12.15 5.37 7.00
N PRO A 106 -13.22 4.65 7.35
CA PRO A 106 -14.44 4.66 6.54
C PRO A 106 -15.08 6.07 6.60
N LEU A 107 -15.66 6.48 5.48
CA LEU A 107 -16.52 7.65 5.36
C LEU A 107 -17.95 7.17 5.06
N ALA A 108 -18.94 7.99 5.38
CA ALA A 108 -20.32 7.71 5.03
C ALA A 108 -20.47 7.60 3.51
N GLY A 109 -21.00 6.46 3.04
CA GLY A 109 -21.39 6.27 1.65
C GLY A 109 -22.80 6.82 1.40
N SER A 110 -23.10 7.17 0.15
CA SER A 110 -24.44 7.65 -0.23
C SER A 110 -25.40 6.52 -0.61
N ARG A 111 -24.89 5.30 -0.81
CA ARG A 111 -25.66 4.13 -1.26
C ARG A 111 -25.35 2.90 -0.38
N PRO A 112 -26.28 1.93 -0.25
CA PRO A 112 -26.12 0.76 0.61
C PRO A 112 -24.79 0.00 0.39
N CYS A 113 -24.40 -0.17 -0.87
CA CYS A 113 -23.20 -0.90 -1.29
C CYS A 113 -22.03 0.01 -1.72
N GLU A 114 -22.11 1.31 -1.44
CA GLU A 114 -21.01 2.25 -1.68
C GLU A 114 -20.26 2.49 -0.37
N LYS A 115 -18.98 2.14 -0.34
CA LYS A 115 -18.10 2.46 0.78
C LYS A 115 -17.01 3.42 0.32
N THR A 116 -17.00 4.61 0.90
CA THR A 116 -15.96 5.61 0.71
C THR A 116 -14.99 5.53 1.87
N TYR A 117 -13.69 5.72 1.62
CA TYR A 117 -12.66 5.71 2.66
C TYR A 117 -11.84 6.98 2.61
N LEU A 118 -11.41 7.51 3.75
CA LEU A 118 -10.33 8.48 3.83
C LEU A 118 -9.01 7.72 4.06
N VAL A 119 -8.14 7.75 3.07
CA VAL A 119 -6.77 7.24 3.15
C VAL A 119 -5.83 8.43 3.31
N GLN A 120 -4.97 8.41 4.31
CA GLN A 120 -4.03 9.51 4.53
C GLN A 120 -2.67 9.06 5.10
N SER A 121 -1.65 9.83 4.78
CA SER A 121 -0.29 9.69 5.31
C SER A 121 0.43 11.05 5.28
N VAL A 122 1.54 11.18 5.98
CA VAL A 122 2.45 12.34 5.86
C VAL A 122 3.68 11.91 5.08
N ILE A 123 4.02 12.69 4.05
CA ILE A 123 5.18 12.48 3.20
C ILE A 123 6.20 13.56 3.52
N ASP A 124 7.38 13.15 3.95
CA ASP A 124 8.52 14.04 4.13
C ASP A 124 9.36 14.08 2.85
N ASN A 125 9.74 15.28 2.44
CA ASN A 125 10.59 15.53 1.30
C ASN A 125 11.98 15.94 1.80
N PRO A 126 13.02 15.10 1.59
CA PRO A 126 14.37 15.40 2.06
C PRO A 126 15.01 16.58 1.30
N ARG A 127 14.44 17.01 0.17
CA ARG A 127 14.94 18.09 -0.70
C ARG A 127 13.83 19.12 -0.94
N PRO A 128 13.55 20.03 0.01
CA PRO A 128 12.41 20.94 -0.08
C PRO A 128 12.40 21.86 -1.30
N GLU A 129 13.57 22.12 -1.89
CA GLU A 129 13.77 22.86 -3.13
C GLU A 129 13.36 22.08 -4.40
N SER A 130 13.22 20.75 -4.28
CA SER A 130 12.81 19.87 -5.37
C SER A 130 11.35 19.43 -5.20
N ALA A 131 10.66 19.27 -6.32
CA ALA A 131 9.33 18.67 -6.33
C ALA A 131 9.43 17.13 -6.16
N VAL A 132 8.56 16.57 -5.33
CA VAL A 132 8.38 15.13 -5.14
C VAL A 132 7.04 14.71 -5.74
N SER A 133 7.06 13.66 -6.56
CA SER A 133 5.83 12.99 -7.00
C SER A 133 5.52 11.81 -6.09
N TYR A 134 4.23 11.53 -5.91
CA TYR A 134 3.73 10.37 -5.19
C TYR A 134 2.45 9.84 -5.83
N GLY A 135 2.12 8.58 -5.57
CA GLY A 135 0.91 7.94 -6.08
C GLY A 135 0.29 7.00 -5.05
N TRP A 136 -1.05 6.97 -5.05
CA TRP A 136 -1.83 6.04 -4.27
C TRP A 136 -2.33 4.90 -5.14
N ARG A 137 -2.38 3.70 -4.58
CA ARG A 137 -3.09 2.56 -5.17
C ARG A 137 -4.00 1.92 -4.15
N LEU A 138 -5.23 1.62 -4.55
CA LEU A 138 -6.10 0.71 -3.83
C LEU A 138 -5.96 -0.66 -4.47
N GLN A 139 -5.61 -1.66 -3.68
CA GLN A 139 -5.41 -3.02 -4.13
C GLN A 139 -6.50 -3.92 -3.53
N ARG A 140 -7.02 -4.83 -4.34
CA ARG A 140 -7.98 -5.85 -3.95
C ARG A 140 -7.30 -7.22 -3.93
N TRP A 141 -7.52 -7.97 -2.87
CA TRP A 141 -7.06 -9.36 -2.79
C TRP A 141 -7.86 -10.24 -3.76
N SER A 142 -7.15 -11.04 -4.56
CA SER A 142 -7.73 -12.07 -5.41
C SER A 142 -7.52 -13.42 -4.75
N PRO A 143 -8.57 -14.11 -4.26
CA PRO A 143 -8.40 -15.44 -3.69
C PRO A 143 -8.00 -16.47 -4.76
N ALA A 144 -8.44 -16.30 -6.00
CA ALA A 144 -8.13 -17.20 -7.11
C ALA A 144 -6.64 -17.20 -7.46
N THR A 145 -6.01 -16.03 -7.49
CA THR A 145 -4.58 -15.89 -7.85
C THR A 145 -3.67 -15.72 -6.64
N ARG A 146 -4.24 -15.73 -5.42
CA ARG A 146 -3.57 -15.45 -4.14
C ARG A 146 -2.63 -14.24 -4.21
N ASN A 147 -3.09 -13.19 -4.89
CA ASN A 147 -2.30 -12.00 -5.16
C ASN A 147 -3.14 -10.73 -5.03
N TRP A 148 -2.48 -9.62 -4.70
CA TRP A 148 -3.08 -8.30 -4.68
C TRP A 148 -3.14 -7.73 -6.11
N ARG A 149 -4.32 -7.28 -6.53
CA ARG A 149 -4.56 -6.65 -7.84
C ARG A 149 -4.86 -5.17 -7.65
N THR A 150 -4.27 -4.31 -8.49
CA THR A 150 -4.62 -2.90 -8.51
C THR A 150 -6.08 -2.74 -8.92
N TYR A 151 -6.86 -2.05 -8.10
CA TYR A 151 -8.25 -1.71 -8.34
C TYR A 151 -8.39 -0.25 -8.76
N MET A 152 -7.67 0.67 -8.09
CA MET A 152 -7.70 2.10 -8.38
C MET A 152 -6.32 2.72 -8.17
N ILE A 153 -6.01 3.79 -8.90
CA ILE A 153 -4.74 4.52 -8.82
C ILE A 153 -4.98 6.02 -8.94
N THR A 154 -4.19 6.84 -8.24
CA THR A 154 -4.08 8.29 -8.47
C THR A 154 -2.63 8.73 -8.25
N ASN A 155 -2.22 9.82 -8.89
CA ASN A 155 -0.88 10.38 -8.77
C ASN A 155 -0.97 11.88 -8.47
N SER A 156 0.00 12.40 -7.72
CA SER A 156 0.09 13.81 -7.36
C SER A 156 1.55 14.18 -7.09
N GLY A 157 1.79 15.43 -6.71
CA GLY A 157 3.12 15.91 -6.34
C GLY A 157 3.05 17.16 -5.49
N PHE A 158 4.19 17.50 -4.88
CA PHE A 158 4.34 18.71 -4.07
C PHE A 158 5.80 19.17 -4.02
N ALA A 159 6.01 20.44 -3.69
CA ALA A 159 7.30 21.00 -3.30
C ALA A 159 7.22 21.46 -1.84
N GLY A 160 8.39 21.67 -1.20
CA GLY A 160 8.49 21.98 0.23
C GLY A 160 8.82 20.75 1.08
N ARG A 161 8.91 20.95 2.41
CA ARG A 161 9.50 19.97 3.35
C ARG A 161 8.64 18.75 3.64
N SER A 162 7.33 18.92 3.75
CA SER A 162 6.42 17.84 4.12
C SER A 162 5.01 18.13 3.62
N ARG A 163 4.21 17.08 3.39
CA ARG A 163 2.81 17.22 3.00
C ARG A 163 1.96 16.08 3.56
N SER A 164 0.80 16.44 4.09
CA SER A 164 -0.30 15.50 4.33
C SER A 164 -0.93 15.09 2.99
N ALA A 165 -0.66 13.87 2.56
CA ALA A 165 -1.28 13.27 1.39
C ALA A 165 -2.60 12.62 1.79
N LYS A 166 -3.68 12.99 1.12
CA LYS A 166 -5.03 12.47 1.37
C LYS A 166 -5.63 11.94 0.07
N TRP A 167 -6.41 10.88 0.18
CA TRP A 167 -7.11 10.27 -0.94
C TRP A 167 -8.43 9.67 -0.48
N GLN A 168 -9.48 9.80 -1.29
CA GLN A 168 -10.81 9.29 -0.97
C GLN A 168 -11.32 8.30 -2.03
N PRO A 169 -10.86 7.03 -2.02
CA PRO A 169 -11.40 6.03 -2.93
C PRO A 169 -12.81 5.59 -2.50
N SER A 170 -13.66 5.37 -3.50
CA SER A 170 -14.98 4.73 -3.33
C SER A 170 -14.98 3.34 -3.95
N VAL A 171 -15.55 2.37 -3.23
CA VAL A 171 -15.77 1.00 -3.70
C VAL A 171 -17.28 0.76 -3.78
N ILE A 172 -17.76 0.35 -4.94
CA ILE A 172 -19.19 0.15 -5.23
C ILE A 172 -19.39 -1.30 -5.66
N ASP A 173 -20.36 -2.00 -5.03
CA ASP A 173 -20.81 -3.35 -5.38
C ASP A 173 -19.66 -4.37 -5.52
N ASN A 174 -18.59 -4.20 -4.74
CA ASN A 174 -17.39 -5.02 -4.84
C ASN A 174 -16.85 -5.39 -3.45
N PRO A 175 -17.53 -6.28 -2.73
CA PRO A 175 -17.06 -6.72 -1.42
C PRO A 175 -15.75 -7.50 -1.55
N GLY A 176 -14.92 -7.45 -0.51
CA GLY A 176 -13.66 -8.17 -0.46
C GLY A 176 -12.61 -7.52 0.43
N TRP A 177 -11.42 -8.11 0.44
CA TRP A 177 -10.28 -7.57 1.17
C TRP A 177 -9.50 -6.57 0.32
N TYR A 178 -9.22 -5.43 0.91
CA TYR A 178 -8.50 -4.31 0.30
C TYR A 178 -7.30 -3.89 1.14
N ARG A 179 -6.36 -3.19 0.50
CA ARG A 179 -5.30 -2.41 1.16
C ARG A 179 -4.94 -1.20 0.32
N ALA A 180 -4.49 -0.13 0.96
CA ALA A 180 -3.93 1.03 0.30
C ALA A 180 -2.40 0.91 0.22
N GLU A 181 -1.82 1.39 -0.88
CA GLU A 181 -0.39 1.54 -1.11
C GLU A 181 -0.08 3.00 -1.44
N LEU A 182 0.98 3.54 -0.86
CA LEU A 182 1.56 4.84 -1.20
C LEU A 182 2.96 4.62 -1.76
N SER A 183 3.20 5.11 -2.97
CA SER A 183 4.51 5.16 -3.60
C SER A 183 4.99 6.60 -3.67
N VAL A 184 6.17 6.90 -3.15
CA VAL A 184 6.81 8.22 -3.25
C VAL A 184 8.04 8.07 -4.16
N SER A 185 8.26 9.00 -5.08
CA SER A 185 9.41 8.97 -5.99
C SER A 185 10.73 8.90 -5.20
N GLY A 186 11.56 7.91 -5.51
CA GLY A 186 12.83 7.64 -4.81
C GLY A 186 12.70 7.08 -3.38
N GLY A 187 11.48 6.86 -2.88
CA GLY A 187 11.20 6.35 -1.54
C GLY A 187 10.72 4.90 -1.50
N ALA A 188 10.62 4.35 -0.29
CA ALA A 188 10.00 3.06 -0.05
C ALA A 188 8.48 3.11 -0.28
N ARG A 189 7.89 1.98 -0.70
CA ARG A 189 6.44 1.83 -0.76
C ARG A 189 5.89 1.58 0.63
N LEU A 190 4.83 2.29 0.99
CA LEU A 190 4.10 2.08 2.23
C LEU A 190 2.80 1.34 1.93
N HIS A 191 2.38 0.48 2.87
CA HIS A 191 1.13 -0.25 2.79
C HIS A 191 0.31 -0.05 4.06
N SER A 192 -1.00 0.09 3.91
CA SER A 192 -1.91 -0.02 5.05
C SER A 192 -2.04 -1.47 5.50
N GLY A 193 -2.62 -1.68 6.68
CA GLY A 193 -3.24 -2.96 7.01
C GLY A 193 -4.33 -3.33 5.99
N LYS A 194 -4.67 -4.62 5.93
CA LYS A 194 -5.82 -5.09 5.15
C LYS A 194 -7.12 -4.65 5.83
N PHE A 195 -8.13 -4.30 5.03
CA PHE A 195 -9.47 -3.98 5.51
C PHE A 195 -10.54 -4.66 4.64
N LEU A 196 -11.65 -5.03 5.26
CA LEU A 196 -12.77 -5.67 4.59
C LEU A 196 -13.76 -4.60 4.12
N VAL A 197 -14.15 -4.69 2.85
CA VAL A 197 -15.31 -3.99 2.31
C VAL A 197 -16.47 -4.99 2.27
N SER A 198 -17.57 -4.65 2.91
CA SER A 198 -18.83 -5.40 2.88
C SER A 198 -19.95 -4.52 2.33
N CYS A 199 -20.99 -5.15 1.79
CA CYS A 199 -22.23 -4.52 1.38
C CYS A 199 -23.26 -4.69 2.50
#